data_AF-A0A6C0J3W5-F1
#
_entry.id   AF-A0A6C0J3W5-F1
#
_cell.length_a   1.000
_cell.length_b   1.000
_cell.length_c   1.000
_cell.angle_alpha   90.00
_cell.angle_beta   90.00
_cell.angle_gamma   90.00
#
_symmetry.space_group_name_H-M   'P 1'
#
loop_
_entity.id
_entity.type
_entity.pdbx_description
1 polymer ?
#
loop_
_entity_poly.entity_id
_entity_poly.type
_entity_poly.pdbx_seq_one_letter_code
_entity_poly.pdbx_strand_id
1 'polypeptide(L)'
;MSLTCEFCNKSFCSKSSLNNHKKTAKYCLEIQNRELIDVKEFKCKYCKKKFCTQELLNKHELKCIDFLNGKLIEKDEIIEKQKEDISNLEKKVIELDAKLEIYKEQGEKSFEVVEQIAKQPKQQVNNNQKILINTPLDLSNDAVVQAIQEKFSHDYLTQGQKGVAKFAYDVMLKDENGKLKYICTDPSRQIFQYKNDQGVIEKDVRATRLTKAILNAELKQTSHKIAWDNMKDGDNEVFMTYTNHYQEIQGMEQDNSEFSKELSCLTAK
;
A
#
# COMPACT_ATOMS: atom_id res chain seq x y z
N MET A 1 0.48 -31.09 -73.45
CA MET A 1 -0.80 -30.69 -74.07
C MET A 1 -1.63 -30.01 -72.98
N SER A 2 -1.80 -28.68 -73.04
CA SER A 2 -2.59 -27.93 -72.06
C SER A 2 -4.07 -28.02 -72.44
N LEU A 3 -4.93 -28.24 -71.45
CA LEU A 3 -6.38 -28.34 -71.67
C LEU A 3 -7.03 -27.07 -71.13
N THR A 4 -7.69 -26.30 -71.99
CA THR A 4 -8.35 -25.04 -71.64
C THR A 4 -9.83 -25.25 -71.35
N CYS A 5 -10.36 -24.50 -70.39
CA CYS A 5 -11.79 -24.49 -70.10
C CYS A 5 -12.52 -23.55 -71.06
N GLU A 6 -13.51 -24.06 -71.79
CA GLU A 6 -14.28 -23.30 -72.79
C GLU A 6 -15.14 -22.17 -72.17
N PHE A 7 -15.40 -22.23 -70.86
CA PHE A 7 -16.27 -21.26 -70.18
C PHE A 7 -15.49 -20.11 -69.54
N CYS A 8 -14.25 -20.35 -69.10
CA CYS A 8 -13.46 -19.34 -68.40
C CYS A 8 -12.03 -19.18 -68.91
N ASN A 9 -11.67 -19.87 -69.98
CA ASN A 9 -10.37 -19.85 -70.65
C ASN A 9 -9.15 -20.17 -69.77
N LYS A 10 -9.33 -20.71 -68.55
CA LYS A 10 -8.21 -21.20 -67.73
C LYS A 10 -7.61 -22.48 -68.29
N SER A 11 -6.28 -22.56 -68.29
CA SER A 11 -5.51 -23.73 -68.72
C SER A 11 -5.20 -24.68 -67.55
N PHE A 12 -5.31 -25.98 -67.81
CA PHE A 12 -5.05 -27.05 -66.84
C PHE A 12 -4.06 -28.07 -67.39
N CYS A 13 -3.26 -28.64 -66.49
CA CYS A 13 -2.23 -29.63 -66.82
C CYS A 13 -2.77 -31.05 -67.01
N SER A 14 -4.01 -31.33 -66.62
CA SER A 14 -4.61 -32.67 -66.72
C SER A 14 -6.11 -32.62 -66.99
N LYS A 15 -6.63 -33.68 -67.63
CA LYS A 15 -8.05 -33.83 -67.92
C LYS A 15 -8.89 -33.92 -66.65
N SER A 16 -8.37 -34.57 -65.61
CA SER A 16 -9.01 -34.67 -64.29
C SER A 16 -9.15 -33.30 -63.62
N SER A 17 -8.11 -32.47 -63.67
CA SER A 17 -8.13 -31.11 -63.13
C SER A 17 -9.13 -30.22 -63.88
N LEU A 18 -9.15 -30.28 -65.22
CA LEU A 18 -10.12 -29.55 -66.03
C LEU A 18 -11.56 -29.98 -65.72
N ASN A 19 -11.82 -31.29 -65.64
CA ASN A 19 -13.14 -31.82 -65.33
C ASN A 19 -13.60 -31.43 -63.93
N ASN A 20 -12.72 -31.48 -62.94
CA ASN A 20 -13.05 -31.06 -61.58
C ASN A 20 -13.35 -29.56 -61.54
N HIS A 21 -12.55 -28.75 -62.21
CA HIS A 21 -12.78 -27.31 -62.36
C HIS A 21 -14.15 -27.01 -62.98
N LYS A 22 -14.50 -27.65 -64.12
CA LYS A 22 -15.81 -27.45 -64.78
C LYS A 22 -17.00 -27.78 -63.86
N LYS A 23 -16.84 -28.71 -62.92
CA LYS A 23 -17.92 -29.19 -62.02
C LYS A 23 -18.01 -28.45 -60.69
N THR A 24 -16.96 -27.78 -60.23
CA THR A 24 -16.87 -27.28 -58.85
C THR A 24 -16.52 -25.80 -58.74
N ALA A 25 -15.90 -25.20 -59.76
CA ALA A 25 -15.50 -23.81 -59.70
C ALA A 25 -16.72 -22.90 -59.85
N LYS A 26 -17.11 -22.23 -58.75
CA LYS A 26 -18.32 -21.40 -58.64
C LYS A 26 -18.52 -20.44 -59.83
N TYR A 27 -17.51 -19.64 -60.15
CA TYR A 27 -17.55 -18.70 -61.29
C TYR A 27 -17.70 -19.39 -62.64
N CYS A 28 -17.15 -20.59 -62.81
CA CYS A 28 -17.25 -21.36 -64.06
C CYS A 28 -18.63 -22.03 -64.18
N LEU A 29 -19.23 -22.43 -63.06
CA LEU A 29 -20.60 -22.95 -63.00
C LEU A 29 -21.65 -21.87 -63.26
N GLU A 30 -21.41 -20.65 -62.76
CA GLU A 30 -22.23 -19.46 -63.04
C GLU A 30 -22.24 -19.15 -64.54
N ILE A 31 -21.08 -19.17 -65.21
CA ILE A 31 -20.99 -18.99 -66.68
C ILE A 31 -21.67 -20.16 -67.44
N GLN A 32 -21.66 -21.37 -66.86
CA GLN A 32 -22.31 -22.55 -67.43
C GLN A 32 -23.84 -22.57 -67.23
N ASN A 33 -24.44 -21.58 -66.54
CA ASN A 33 -25.86 -21.59 -66.15
C ASN A 33 -26.30 -22.90 -65.47
N ARG A 34 -25.39 -23.57 -64.77
CA ARG A 34 -25.72 -24.77 -63.98
C ARG A 34 -26.02 -24.34 -62.56
N GLU A 35 -27.12 -24.84 -62.00
CA GLU A 35 -27.37 -24.72 -60.57
C GLU A 35 -26.14 -25.23 -59.80
N LEU A 36 -25.70 -24.45 -58.81
CA LEU A 36 -24.60 -24.84 -57.94
C LEU A 36 -24.97 -26.19 -57.33
N ILE A 37 -24.25 -27.24 -57.72
CA ILE A 37 -24.37 -28.55 -57.08
C ILE A 37 -24.17 -28.29 -55.59
N ASP A 38 -25.18 -28.63 -54.79
CA ASP A 38 -25.20 -28.42 -53.35
C ASP A 38 -24.02 -29.20 -52.74
N VAL A 39 -22.88 -28.53 -52.62
CA VAL A 39 -21.67 -29.12 -52.07
C VAL A 39 -21.98 -29.35 -50.61
N LYS A 40 -22.09 -30.62 -50.18
CA LYS A 40 -22.31 -30.98 -48.78
C LYS A 40 -21.37 -30.16 -47.88
N GLU A 41 -21.93 -29.17 -47.18
CA GLU A 41 -21.18 -28.31 -46.27
C GLU A 41 -20.98 -29.07 -44.96
N PHE A 42 -19.73 -29.39 -44.64
CA PHE A 42 -19.36 -30.03 -43.38
C PHE A 42 -19.05 -28.95 -42.34
N LYS A 43 -19.78 -28.90 -41.22
CA LYS A 43 -19.64 -27.87 -40.19
C LYS A 43 -19.01 -28.44 -38.93
N CYS A 44 -17.99 -27.78 -38.40
CA CYS A 44 -17.42 -28.11 -37.10
C CYS A 44 -18.43 -27.81 -35.99
N LYS A 45 -18.72 -28.80 -35.14
CA LYS A 45 -19.68 -28.65 -34.03
C LYS A 45 -19.22 -27.67 -32.96
N TYR A 46 -17.92 -27.40 -32.87
CA TYR A 46 -17.34 -26.57 -31.81
C TYR A 46 -17.13 -25.11 -32.20
N CYS A 47 -16.52 -24.85 -33.36
CA CYS A 47 -16.21 -23.48 -33.81
C CYS A 47 -17.09 -23.01 -34.98
N LYS A 48 -18.04 -23.83 -35.44
CA LYS A 48 -18.99 -23.54 -36.53
C LYS A 48 -18.32 -23.22 -37.89
N LYS A 49 -17.01 -23.43 -38.04
CA LYS A 49 -16.30 -23.32 -39.33
C LYS A 49 -16.82 -24.35 -40.33
N LYS A 50 -16.91 -23.94 -41.60
CA LYS A 50 -17.39 -24.78 -42.71
C LYS A 50 -16.22 -25.36 -43.50
N PHE A 51 -16.38 -26.58 -43.98
CA PHE A 51 -15.39 -27.34 -44.74
C PHE A 51 -16.05 -28.01 -45.96
N CYS A 52 -15.26 -28.19 -47.03
CA CYS A 52 -15.73 -28.77 -48.29
C CYS A 52 -15.70 -30.31 -48.29
N THR A 53 -15.02 -30.94 -47.33
CA THR A 53 -14.91 -32.41 -47.23
C THR A 53 -14.94 -32.88 -45.78
N GLN A 54 -15.42 -34.10 -45.56
CA GLN A 54 -15.44 -34.75 -44.25
C GLN A 54 -14.03 -34.94 -43.67
N GLU A 55 -13.03 -35.23 -44.50
CA GLU A 55 -11.65 -35.46 -44.04
C GLU A 55 -11.02 -34.18 -43.47
N LEU A 56 -11.25 -33.03 -44.11
CA LEU A 56 -10.81 -31.72 -43.61
C LEU A 56 -11.53 -31.35 -42.32
N LEU A 57 -12.84 -31.66 -42.22
CA LEU A 57 -13.59 -31.50 -40.99
C LEU A 57 -12.98 -32.36 -39.87
N ASN A 58 -12.74 -33.65 -40.09
CA ASN A 58 -12.19 -34.55 -39.06
C ASN A 58 -10.81 -34.09 -38.57
N LYS A 59 -9.91 -33.72 -39.49
CA LYS A 59 -8.58 -33.17 -39.14
C LYS A 59 -8.67 -31.86 -38.35
N HIS A 60 -9.65 -31.02 -38.70
CA HIS A 60 -9.91 -29.79 -37.98
C HIS A 60 -10.49 -30.06 -36.58
N GLU A 61 -11.46 -30.95 -36.44
CA GLU A 61 -12.14 -31.23 -35.17
C GLU A 61 -11.16 -31.72 -34.10
N LEU A 62 -10.19 -32.57 -34.44
CA LEU A 62 -9.14 -33.00 -33.51
C LEU A 62 -8.39 -31.80 -32.92
N LYS A 63 -7.84 -30.93 -33.79
CA LYS A 63 -7.12 -29.74 -33.34
C LYS A 63 -8.02 -28.72 -32.65
N CYS A 64 -9.28 -28.65 -33.05
CA CYS A 64 -10.27 -27.73 -32.47
C CYS A 64 -10.59 -28.14 -31.03
N ILE A 65 -10.71 -29.44 -30.76
CA ILE A 65 -10.92 -29.98 -29.41
C ILE A 65 -9.70 -29.68 -28.54
N ASP A 66 -8.49 -29.98 -29.02
CA ASP A 66 -7.26 -29.74 -28.25
C ASP A 66 -7.11 -28.27 -27.88
N PHE A 67 -7.37 -27.36 -28.82
CA PHE A 67 -7.35 -25.92 -28.57
C PHE A 67 -8.39 -25.47 -27.55
N LEU A 68 -9.60 -26.04 -27.60
CA LEU A 68 -10.66 -25.72 -26.64
C LEU A 68 -10.37 -26.27 -25.25
N ASN A 69 -9.79 -27.47 -25.17
CA ASN A 69 -9.35 -28.06 -23.91
C ASN A 69 -8.23 -27.24 -23.27
N GLY A 70 -7.26 -26.77 -24.05
CA GLY A 70 -6.23 -25.85 -23.55
C GLY A 70 -6.83 -24.57 -22.96
N LYS A 71 -7.80 -23.97 -23.66
CA LYS A 71 -8.53 -22.80 -23.15
C LYS A 71 -9.39 -23.08 -21.92
N LEU A 72 -9.90 -24.30 -21.77
CA LEU A 72 -10.65 -24.69 -20.57
C LEU A 72 -9.71 -24.80 -19.37
N ILE A 73 -8.56 -25.44 -19.53
CA ILE A 73 -7.53 -25.56 -18.48
C ILE A 73 -7.06 -24.16 -18.04
N GLU A 74 -6.72 -23.28 -18.98
CA GLU A 74 -6.33 -21.89 -18.65
C GLU A 74 -7.42 -21.15 -17.87
N LYS A 75 -8.69 -21.37 -18.22
CA LYS A 75 -9.82 -20.78 -17.48
C LYS A 75 -9.99 -21.38 -16.09
N ASP A 76 -9.82 -22.68 -15.94
CA ASP A 76 -9.91 -23.35 -14.65
C ASP A 76 -8.80 -22.85 -13.70
N GLU A 77 -7.57 -22.67 -14.21
CA GLU A 77 -6.47 -22.07 -13.44
C GLU A 77 -6.78 -20.63 -12.99
N ILE A 78 -7.36 -19.81 -13.88
CA ILE A 78 -7.79 -18.45 -13.54
C ILE A 78 -8.90 -18.48 -12.47
N ILE A 79 -9.87 -19.39 -12.60
CA ILE A 79 -10.97 -19.53 -11.64
C ILE A 79 -10.43 -19.92 -10.26
N GLU A 80 -9.49 -20.86 -10.17
CA GLU A 80 -8.90 -21.26 -8.89
C GLU A 80 -8.14 -20.11 -8.24
N LYS A 81 -7.36 -19.34 -9.01
CA LYS A 81 -6.70 -18.14 -8.49
C LYS A 81 -7.71 -17.09 -8.00
N GLN A 82 -8.79 -16.87 -8.74
CA GLN A 82 -9.84 -15.94 -8.33
C GLN A 82 -10.54 -16.38 -7.04
N LYS A 83 -10.76 -17.69 -6.84
CA LYS A 83 -11.32 -18.21 -5.59
C LYS A 83 -10.38 -17.98 -4.40
N GLU A 84 -9.08 -18.15 -4.59
CA GLU A 84 -8.08 -17.86 -3.57
C GLU A 84 -8.08 -16.38 -3.19
N ASP A 85 -8.07 -15.49 -4.19
CA ASP A 85 -8.14 -14.04 -3.99
C ASP A 85 -9.42 -13.63 -3.25
N ILE A 86 -10.57 -14.20 -3.61
CA ILE A 86 -11.86 -13.97 -2.92
C ILE A 86 -11.75 -14.40 -1.45
N SER A 87 -11.24 -15.59 -1.16
CA SER A 87 -11.09 -16.07 0.22
C SER A 87 -10.17 -15.17 1.05
N ASN A 88 -9.10 -14.66 0.45
CA ASN A 88 -8.19 -13.72 1.11
C ASN A 88 -8.84 -12.35 1.36
N LEU A 89 -9.68 -11.88 0.44
CA LEU A 89 -10.46 -10.65 0.63
C LEU A 89 -11.53 -10.81 1.72
N GLU A 90 -12.23 -11.94 1.77
CA GLU A 90 -13.20 -12.24 2.82
C GLU A 90 -12.56 -12.21 4.21
N LYS A 91 -11.38 -12.80 4.38
CA LYS A 91 -10.61 -12.73 5.64
C LYS A 91 -10.30 -11.28 6.04
N LYS A 92 -9.88 -10.44 5.08
CA LYS A 92 -9.60 -9.02 5.33
C LYS A 92 -10.84 -8.23 5.73
N VAL A 93 -12.00 -8.54 5.13
CA VAL A 93 -13.28 -7.91 5.50
C VAL A 93 -13.62 -8.21 6.95
N ILE A 94 -13.54 -9.48 7.36
CA ILE A 94 -13.79 -9.89 8.76
C ILE A 94 -12.84 -9.16 9.73
N GLU A 95 -11.55 -9.05 9.39
CA GLU A 95 -10.58 -8.35 10.23
C GLU A 95 -10.88 -6.84 10.36
N LEU A 96 -11.30 -6.20 9.26
CA LEU A 96 -11.68 -4.79 9.25
C LEU A 96 -12.95 -4.53 10.05
N ASP A 97 -13.96 -5.42 9.95
CA ASP A 97 -15.20 -5.31 10.71
C ASP A 97 -14.94 -5.41 12.22
N ALA A 98 -14.09 -6.35 12.65
CA ALA A 98 -13.68 -6.48 14.04
C ALA A 98 -12.96 -5.21 14.55
N LYS A 99 -12.06 -4.63 13.74
CA LYS A 99 -11.39 -3.36 14.09
C LYS A 99 -12.38 -2.20 14.21
N LEU A 100 -13.35 -2.12 13.30
CA LEU A 100 -14.39 -1.08 13.34
C LEU A 100 -15.23 -1.17 14.61
N GLU A 101 -15.57 -2.37 15.06
CA GLU A 101 -16.31 -2.58 16.31
C GLU A 101 -15.52 -2.09 17.53
N ILE A 102 -14.23 -2.46 17.62
CA ILE A 102 -13.33 -1.98 18.68
C ILE A 102 -13.23 -0.45 18.68
N TYR A 103 -13.08 0.18 17.51
CA TYR A 103 -13.01 1.64 17.43
C TYR A 103 -14.32 2.33 17.82
N LYS A 104 -15.48 1.75 17.48
CA LYS A 104 -16.78 2.25 17.94
C LYS A 104 -16.90 2.20 19.46
N GLU A 105 -16.56 1.07 20.09
CA GLU A 105 -16.58 0.95 21.54
C GLU A 105 -15.63 1.95 22.23
N GLN A 106 -14.43 2.15 21.67
CA GLN A 106 -13.49 3.14 22.19
C GLN A 106 -14.05 4.56 22.07
N GLY A 107 -14.72 4.87 20.95
CA GLY A 107 -15.40 6.14 20.73
C GLY A 107 -16.52 6.39 21.74
N GLU A 108 -17.36 5.40 22.00
CA GLU A 108 -18.45 5.48 23.00
C GLU A 108 -17.90 5.70 24.41
N LYS A 109 -16.90 4.92 24.83
CA LYS A 109 -16.22 5.09 26.12
C LYS A 109 -15.59 6.48 26.24
N SER A 110 -14.97 6.98 25.16
CA SER A 110 -14.40 8.32 25.13
C SER A 110 -15.47 9.40 25.29
N PHE A 111 -16.62 9.25 24.62
CA PHE A 111 -17.74 10.18 24.71
C PHE A 111 -18.33 10.21 26.12
N GLU A 112 -18.56 9.04 26.74
CA GLU A 112 -19.08 8.94 28.10
C GLU A 112 -18.15 9.61 29.12
N VAL A 113 -16.84 9.37 29.01
CA VAL A 113 -15.84 10.03 29.88
C VAL A 113 -15.87 11.54 29.72
N VAL A 114 -15.96 12.05 28.49
CA VAL A 114 -16.06 13.50 28.22
C VAL A 114 -17.35 14.07 28.82
N GLU A 115 -18.47 13.37 28.71
CA GLU A 115 -19.76 13.79 29.28
C GLU A 115 -19.70 13.84 30.82
N GLN A 116 -19.08 12.84 31.45
CA GLN A 116 -18.86 12.83 32.90
C GLN A 116 -17.95 13.98 33.35
N ILE A 117 -16.86 14.27 32.62
CA ILE A 117 -15.99 15.43 32.90
C ILE A 117 -16.77 16.75 32.76
N ALA A 118 -17.63 16.87 31.75
CA ALA A 118 -18.44 18.07 31.55
C ALA A 118 -19.47 18.31 32.68
N LYS A 119 -19.95 17.23 33.32
CA LYS A 119 -20.89 17.28 34.46
C LYS A 119 -20.22 17.64 35.79
N GLN A 120 -18.89 17.56 35.91
CA GLN A 120 -18.20 17.90 37.15
C GLN A 120 -18.16 19.42 37.36
N PRO A 121 -18.47 19.91 38.59
CA PRO A 121 -18.39 21.34 38.89
C PRO A 121 -16.93 21.80 38.79
N LYS A 122 -16.68 22.81 37.95
CA LYS A 122 -15.36 23.42 37.81
C LYS A 122 -14.99 24.17 39.09
N GLN A 123 -14.25 23.52 39.99
CA GLN A 123 -13.56 24.23 41.05
C GLN A 123 -12.36 24.95 40.44
N GLN A 124 -12.38 26.29 40.42
CA GLN A 124 -11.18 27.08 40.18
C GLN A 124 -10.25 26.91 41.39
N VAL A 125 -9.44 25.86 41.37
CA VAL A 125 -8.29 25.78 42.28
C VAL A 125 -7.23 26.69 41.68
N ASN A 126 -7.13 27.90 42.23
CA ASN A 126 -6.13 28.88 41.88
C ASN A 126 -4.78 28.43 42.45
N ASN A 127 -4.22 27.35 41.90
CA ASN A 127 -2.94 26.82 42.35
C ASN A 127 -1.83 27.62 41.65
N ASN A 128 -1.49 28.78 42.23
CA ASN A 128 -0.36 29.61 41.84
C ASN A 128 0.99 28.95 42.21
N GLN A 129 1.18 27.66 41.90
CA GLN A 129 2.51 27.07 41.85
C GLN A 129 3.19 27.57 40.58
N LYS A 130 3.87 28.71 40.69
CA LYS A 130 4.66 29.32 39.63
C LYS A 130 5.73 28.32 39.21
N ILE A 131 5.52 27.62 38.09
CA ILE A 131 6.49 26.68 37.53
C ILE A 131 7.70 27.51 37.09
N LEU A 132 8.80 27.42 37.84
CA LEU A 132 10.06 28.14 37.58
C LEU A 132 10.94 27.37 36.59
N ILE A 133 10.75 27.67 35.30
CA ILE A 133 11.67 27.33 34.21
C ILE A 133 12.71 28.45 34.11
N ASN A 134 13.91 28.21 34.66
CA ASN A 134 14.93 29.25 34.76
C ASN A 134 15.83 29.28 33.52
N THR A 135 16.10 28.10 32.95
CA THR A 135 17.03 27.88 31.85
C THR A 135 16.26 27.84 30.53
N PRO A 136 16.63 28.70 29.55
CA PRO A 136 16.08 28.63 28.20
C PRO A 136 16.30 27.26 27.54
N LEU A 137 15.36 26.84 26.72
CA LEU A 137 15.53 25.70 25.83
C LEU A 137 16.01 26.20 24.47
N ASP A 138 17.16 25.70 24.05
CA ASP A 138 17.70 25.95 22.71
C ASP A 138 17.08 24.95 21.72
N LEU A 139 16.27 25.47 20.80
CA LEU A 139 15.68 24.73 19.68
C LEU A 139 16.26 25.19 18.34
N SER A 140 17.42 25.85 18.33
CA SER A 140 18.14 26.20 17.11
C SER A 140 18.52 24.94 16.32
N ASN A 141 18.56 25.06 14.99
CA ASN A 141 18.83 23.90 14.14
C ASN A 141 20.19 23.28 14.45
N ASP A 142 21.24 24.10 14.66
CA ASP A 142 22.60 23.62 14.96
C ASP A 142 22.66 22.78 16.25
N ALA A 143 22.06 23.27 17.34
CA ALA A 143 22.06 22.54 18.61
C ALA A 143 21.32 21.20 18.52
N VAL A 144 20.20 21.17 17.80
CA VAL A 144 19.39 19.97 17.60
C VAL A 144 20.11 18.97 16.68
N VAL A 145 20.74 19.44 15.61
CA VAL A 145 21.56 18.59 14.70
C VAL A 145 22.71 17.95 15.48
N GLN A 146 23.45 18.72 16.27
CA GLN A 146 24.56 18.20 17.06
C GLN A 146 24.09 17.13 18.05
N ALA A 147 22.99 17.38 18.78
CA ALA A 147 22.42 16.40 19.70
C ALA A 147 22.03 15.09 18.99
N ILE A 148 21.43 15.18 17.80
CA ILE A 148 21.03 14.00 17.02
C ILE A 148 22.26 13.23 16.55
N GLN A 149 23.24 13.91 15.94
CA GLN A 149 24.43 13.24 15.39
C GLN A 149 25.29 12.56 16.47
N GLU A 150 25.41 13.18 17.65
CA GLU A 150 26.27 12.66 18.71
C GLU A 150 25.62 11.61 19.62
N LYS A 151 24.29 11.71 19.83
CA LYS A 151 23.61 10.96 20.90
C LYS A 151 22.39 10.15 20.45
N PHE A 152 21.87 10.34 19.24
CA PHE A 152 20.76 9.51 18.76
C PHE A 152 21.29 8.15 18.33
N SER A 153 20.90 7.10 19.07
CA SER A 153 21.36 5.73 18.87
C SER A 153 20.25 4.82 18.36
N HIS A 154 20.66 3.60 18.01
CA HIS A 154 19.75 2.51 17.67
C HIS A 154 18.69 2.23 18.77
N ASP A 155 19.06 2.31 20.06
CA ASP A 155 18.15 2.01 21.17
C ASP A 155 16.93 2.94 21.18
N TYR A 156 17.11 4.19 20.74
CA TYR A 156 16.02 5.13 20.55
C TYR A 156 15.23 4.82 19.28
N LEU A 157 15.90 4.44 18.18
CA LEU A 157 15.23 4.12 16.92
C LEU A 157 14.26 2.94 17.03
N THR A 158 14.62 1.85 17.74
CA THR A 158 13.75 0.66 17.89
C THR A 158 12.51 0.86 18.74
N GLN A 159 12.35 2.03 19.32
CA GLN A 159 11.16 2.38 20.09
C GLN A 159 10.26 3.37 19.32
N GLY A 160 10.56 3.64 18.04
CA GLY A 160 9.80 4.55 17.20
C GLY A 160 9.64 5.93 17.84
N GLN A 161 8.42 6.45 17.82
CA GLN A 161 8.12 7.77 18.40
C GLN A 161 8.43 7.88 19.90
N LYS A 162 8.23 6.79 20.67
CA LYS A 162 8.52 6.78 22.11
C LYS A 162 10.01 6.91 22.37
N GLY A 163 10.83 6.28 21.52
CA GLY A 163 12.28 6.42 21.59
C GLY A 163 12.75 7.83 21.27
N VAL A 164 12.13 8.50 20.30
CA VAL A 164 12.41 9.93 20.02
C VAL A 164 12.04 10.81 21.22
N ALA A 165 10.95 10.51 21.93
CA ALA A 165 10.58 11.23 23.15
C ALA A 165 11.60 11.03 24.27
N LYS A 166 12.07 9.79 24.48
CA LYS A 166 13.13 9.47 25.44
C LYS A 166 14.45 10.16 25.10
N PHE A 167 14.85 10.13 23.83
CA PHE A 167 16.03 10.85 23.35
C PHE A 167 15.95 12.35 23.67
N ALA A 168 14.83 13.00 23.34
CA ALA A 168 14.65 14.42 23.65
C ALA A 168 14.76 14.66 25.17
N TYR A 169 14.09 13.85 25.98
CA TYR A 169 14.14 13.94 27.44
C TYR A 169 15.55 13.77 28.03
N ASP A 170 16.31 12.80 27.52
CA ASP A 170 17.63 12.46 28.03
C ASP A 170 18.71 13.47 27.60
N VAL A 171 18.61 13.99 26.37
CA VAL A 171 19.70 14.77 25.75
C VAL A 171 19.38 16.26 25.70
N MET A 172 18.12 16.64 25.46
CA MET A 172 17.77 18.02 25.09
C MET A 172 17.04 18.77 26.20
N LEU A 173 16.14 18.10 26.93
CA LEU A 173 15.14 18.78 27.77
C LEU A 173 15.59 19.02 29.22
N LYS A 174 16.78 18.56 29.61
CA LYS A 174 17.37 18.81 30.93
C LYS A 174 18.52 19.81 30.85
N ASP A 175 18.72 20.59 31.90
CA ASP A 175 19.93 21.38 32.07
C ASP A 175 21.08 20.54 32.66
N GLU A 176 22.24 21.17 32.87
CA GLU A 176 23.44 20.54 33.43
C GLU A 176 23.22 19.94 34.83
N ASN A 177 22.21 20.42 35.56
CA ASN A 177 21.83 19.94 36.89
C ASN A 177 20.69 18.89 36.84
N GLY A 178 20.31 18.44 35.64
CA GLY A 178 19.21 17.49 35.42
C GLY A 178 17.81 18.09 35.57
N LYS A 179 17.68 19.42 35.70
CA LYS A 179 16.37 20.08 35.85
C LYS A 179 15.73 20.30 34.48
N LEU A 180 14.42 20.06 34.42
CA LEU A 180 13.65 20.20 33.18
C LEU A 180 13.56 21.66 32.70
N LYS A 181 13.89 21.85 31.42
CA LYS A 181 13.75 23.09 30.63
C LYS A 181 12.42 23.12 29.86
N TYR A 182 11.77 21.97 29.72
CA TYR A 182 10.53 21.75 28.99
C TYR A 182 9.60 20.88 29.84
N ILE A 183 8.47 21.43 30.30
CA ILE A 183 7.64 20.84 31.34
C ILE A 183 6.21 20.66 30.83
N CYS A 184 5.64 19.48 31.04
CA CYS A 184 4.23 19.22 30.82
C CYS A 184 3.40 19.78 31.97
N THR A 185 2.53 20.74 31.67
CA THR A 185 1.68 21.44 32.66
C THR A 185 0.23 20.96 32.67
N ASP A 186 -0.20 20.30 31.58
CA ASP A 186 -1.51 19.67 31.46
C ASP A 186 -1.33 18.38 30.63
N PRO A 187 -1.10 17.22 31.27
CA PRO A 187 -0.92 15.95 30.56
C PRO A 187 -2.13 15.54 29.73
N SER A 188 -3.35 15.84 30.20
CA SER A 188 -4.60 15.47 29.51
C SER A 188 -4.73 16.17 28.15
N ARG A 189 -4.25 17.41 28.06
CA ARG A 189 -4.23 18.22 26.84
C ARG A 189 -2.87 18.27 26.17
N GLN A 190 -1.87 17.61 26.75
CA GLN A 190 -0.47 17.65 26.34
C GLN A 190 0.05 19.07 26.13
N ILE A 191 -0.15 19.94 27.13
CA ILE A 191 0.32 21.33 27.09
C ILE A 191 1.68 21.41 27.78
N PHE A 192 2.68 21.71 26.98
CA PHE A 192 4.04 21.90 27.44
C PHE A 192 4.40 23.38 27.54
N GLN A 193 5.28 23.71 28.48
CA GLN A 193 5.83 25.04 28.67
C GLN A 193 7.35 24.98 28.67
N TYR A 194 7.97 25.95 28.00
CA TYR A 194 9.42 26.14 28.00
C TYR A 194 9.75 27.63 27.93
N LYS A 195 10.97 27.98 28.32
CA LYS A 195 11.49 29.35 28.21
C LYS A 195 12.28 29.46 26.90
N ASN A 196 11.94 30.43 26.06
CA ASN A 196 12.71 30.69 24.84
C ASN A 196 14.00 31.50 25.14
N ASP A 197 14.80 31.73 24.11
CA ASP A 197 16.02 32.54 24.11
C ASP A 197 15.80 33.99 24.59
N GLN A 198 14.62 34.56 24.29
CA GLN A 198 14.19 35.89 24.79
C GLN A 198 13.75 35.89 26.26
N GLY A 199 13.75 34.71 26.91
CA GLY A 199 13.36 34.53 28.29
C GLY A 199 11.85 34.51 28.55
N VAL A 200 11.04 34.46 27.50
CA VAL A 200 9.57 34.38 27.55
C VAL A 200 9.14 32.91 27.68
N ILE A 201 8.15 32.65 28.53
CA ILE A 201 7.54 31.31 28.63
C ILE A 201 6.55 31.12 27.49
N GLU A 202 6.83 30.16 26.62
CA GLU A 202 5.97 29.76 25.52
C GLU A 202 5.23 28.46 25.81
N LYS A 203 4.09 28.27 25.15
CA LYS A 203 3.31 27.03 25.19
C LYS A 203 3.51 26.26 23.89
N ASP A 204 3.74 24.97 24.02
CA ASP A 204 3.73 24.02 22.90
C ASP A 204 2.65 22.97 23.14
N VAL A 205 1.59 23.01 22.33
CA VAL A 205 0.45 22.09 22.44
C VAL A 205 0.80 20.84 21.64
N ARG A 206 0.66 19.65 22.27
CA ARG A 206 1.05 18.35 21.70
C ARG A 206 2.50 18.27 21.22
N ALA A 207 3.40 19.05 21.83
CA ALA A 207 4.82 19.10 21.49
C ALA A 207 5.12 19.35 19.99
N THR A 208 4.22 20.03 19.28
CA THR A 208 4.34 20.27 17.83
C THR A 208 5.56 21.09 17.44
N ARG A 209 5.98 22.06 18.27
CA ARG A 209 7.19 22.86 17.99
C ARG A 209 8.44 22.02 18.18
N LEU A 210 8.51 21.25 19.26
CA LEU A 210 9.61 20.33 19.49
C LEU A 210 9.70 19.26 18.39
N THR A 211 8.57 18.68 17.98
CA THR A 211 8.50 17.74 16.86
C THR A 211 9.06 18.37 15.58
N LYS A 212 8.65 19.58 15.23
CA LYS A 212 9.16 20.29 14.05
C LYS A 212 10.65 20.58 14.15
N ALA A 213 11.16 21.02 15.30
CA ALA A 213 12.58 21.28 15.49
C ALA A 213 13.43 20.01 15.25
N ILE A 214 13.00 18.87 15.80
CA ILE A 214 13.68 17.58 15.64
C ILE A 214 13.59 17.07 14.20
N LEU A 215 12.43 17.18 13.54
CA LEU A 215 12.23 16.69 12.17
C LEU A 215 12.87 17.56 11.09
N ASN A 216 12.93 18.88 11.30
CA ASN A 216 13.62 19.81 10.40
C ASN A 216 15.14 19.75 10.52
N ALA A 217 15.65 19.12 11.57
CA ALA A 217 17.04 18.72 11.68
C ALA A 217 17.29 17.42 10.89
N GLU A 218 18.36 16.69 11.22
CA GLU A 218 18.76 15.49 10.48
C GLU A 218 18.19 14.18 11.03
N LEU A 219 17.18 14.21 11.93
CA LEU A 219 16.64 12.99 12.54
C LEU A 219 16.24 11.95 11.49
N LYS A 220 15.59 12.39 10.41
CA LYS A 220 15.13 11.48 9.34
C LYS A 220 16.31 10.75 8.68
N GLN A 221 17.39 11.47 8.40
CA GLN A 221 18.59 10.94 7.73
C GLN A 221 19.39 10.03 8.67
N THR A 222 19.60 10.47 9.92
CA THR A 222 20.29 9.68 10.95
C THR A 222 19.52 8.39 11.25
N SER A 223 18.20 8.46 11.39
CA SER A 223 17.35 7.28 11.58
C SER A 223 17.45 6.30 10.41
N HIS A 224 17.45 6.80 9.16
CA HIS A 224 17.64 5.97 7.97
C HIS A 224 18.99 5.27 7.97
N LYS A 225 20.08 5.99 8.28
CA LYS A 225 21.44 5.43 8.34
C LYS A 225 21.54 4.31 9.39
N ILE A 226 21.06 4.56 10.60
CA ILE A 226 21.06 3.56 11.68
C ILE A 226 20.23 2.34 11.29
N ALA A 227 19.02 2.55 10.74
CA ALA A 227 18.17 1.46 10.28
C ALA A 227 18.89 0.61 9.24
N TRP A 228 19.44 1.26 8.20
CA TRP A 228 20.19 0.59 7.13
C TRP A 228 21.37 -0.21 7.67
N ASP A 229 22.20 0.36 8.53
CA ASP A 229 23.40 -0.29 9.04
C ASP A 229 23.08 -1.54 9.87
N ASN A 230 21.98 -1.54 10.63
CA ASN A 230 21.61 -2.67 11.45
C ASN A 230 20.72 -3.71 10.74
N MET A 231 20.11 -3.37 9.60
CA MET A 231 19.32 -4.31 8.80
C MET A 231 20.18 -5.19 7.87
N LYS A 232 21.44 -4.81 7.59
CA LYS A 232 22.31 -5.49 6.61
C LYS A 232 22.48 -6.99 6.86
N ASP A 233 22.54 -7.40 8.13
CA ASP A 233 22.77 -8.78 8.55
C ASP A 233 21.60 -9.34 9.37
N GLY A 234 20.46 -8.65 9.40
CA GLY A 234 19.29 -8.99 10.21
C GLY A 234 18.38 -10.03 9.55
N ASP A 235 17.64 -10.77 10.38
CA ASP A 235 16.55 -11.61 9.88
C ASP A 235 15.31 -10.77 9.51
N ASN A 236 14.24 -11.45 9.08
CA ASN A 236 13.02 -10.80 8.66
C ASN A 236 12.31 -10.04 9.82
N GLU A 237 12.47 -10.48 11.06
CA GLU A 237 11.89 -9.83 12.23
C GLU A 237 12.62 -8.52 12.55
N VAL A 238 13.95 -8.55 12.48
CA VAL A 238 14.81 -7.36 12.58
C VAL A 238 14.44 -6.37 11.48
N PHE A 239 14.38 -6.80 10.22
CA PHE A 239 14.02 -5.95 9.09
C PHE A 239 12.66 -5.25 9.29
N MET A 240 11.64 -6.00 9.72
CA MET A 240 10.30 -5.45 9.97
C MET A 240 10.29 -4.46 11.13
N THR A 241 11.01 -4.75 12.22
CA THR A 241 11.09 -3.89 13.40
C THR A 241 11.64 -2.51 13.04
N TYR A 242 12.80 -2.46 12.37
CA TYR A 242 13.41 -1.21 11.96
C TYR A 242 12.57 -0.46 10.93
N THR A 243 12.01 -1.18 9.95
CA THR A 243 11.17 -0.56 8.92
C THR A 243 9.94 0.11 9.53
N ASN A 244 9.25 -0.56 10.45
CA ASN A 244 8.06 -0.03 11.10
C ASN A 244 8.38 1.21 11.94
N HIS A 245 9.37 1.12 12.85
CA HIS A 245 9.71 2.24 13.72
C HIS A 245 10.34 3.42 12.98
N TYR A 246 11.12 3.15 11.93
CA TYR A 246 11.57 4.19 11.02
C TYR A 246 10.39 4.92 10.37
N GLN A 247 9.40 4.19 9.83
CA GLN A 247 8.21 4.79 9.22
C GLN A 247 7.39 5.61 10.22
N GLU A 248 7.24 5.13 11.45
CA GLU A 248 6.59 5.87 12.55
C GLU A 248 7.29 7.22 12.83
N ILE A 249 8.62 7.25 12.82
CA ILE A 249 9.41 8.48 13.01
C ILE A 249 9.27 9.41 11.80
N GLN A 250 9.30 8.88 10.57
CA GLN A 250 9.12 9.69 9.36
C GLN A 250 7.73 10.36 9.33
N GLY A 251 6.71 9.67 9.85
CA GLY A 251 5.32 10.11 9.91
C GLY A 251 4.99 11.05 11.07
N MET A 252 5.96 11.41 11.93
CA MET A 252 5.72 12.28 13.09
C MET A 252 5.23 13.68 12.73
N GLU A 253 5.41 14.15 11.50
CA GLU A 253 4.86 15.44 11.07
C GLU A 253 3.33 15.39 10.93
N GLN A 254 2.80 14.24 10.52
CA GLN A 254 1.37 14.00 10.35
C GLN A 254 0.72 13.54 11.66
N ASP A 255 1.38 12.63 12.38
CA ASP A 255 0.92 12.09 13.66
C ASP A 255 2.08 11.93 14.64
N ASN A 256 2.16 12.81 15.64
CA ASN A 256 3.12 12.73 16.74
C ASN A 256 2.47 12.27 18.06
N SER A 257 1.34 11.57 18.00
CA SER A 257 0.55 11.24 19.18
C SER A 257 1.31 10.36 20.19
N GLU A 258 2.07 9.36 19.74
CA GLU A 258 2.86 8.51 20.64
C GLU A 258 4.06 9.27 21.21
N PHE A 259 4.72 10.12 20.41
CA PHE A 259 5.79 11.01 20.89
C PHE A 259 5.29 11.95 22.00
N SER A 260 4.19 12.67 21.74
CA SER A 260 3.66 13.68 22.66
C SER A 260 3.06 13.06 23.94
N LYS A 261 2.43 11.88 23.85
CA LYS A 261 1.98 11.11 25.03
C LYS A 261 3.16 10.70 25.89
N GLU A 262 4.18 10.06 25.31
CA GLU A 262 5.35 9.61 26.06
C GLU A 262 6.07 10.80 26.72
N LEU A 263 6.26 11.89 25.98
CA LEU A 263 6.88 13.10 26.50
C LEU A 263 6.08 13.72 27.65
N SER A 264 4.74 13.66 27.59
CA SER A 264 3.87 14.14 28.67
C SER A 264 4.08 13.37 29.96
N CYS A 265 4.34 12.06 29.89
CA CYS A 265 4.67 11.23 31.04
C CYS A 265 6.08 11.55 31.58
N LEU A 266 7.06 11.72 30.70
CA LEU A 266 8.45 11.98 31.08
C LEU A 266 8.68 13.37 31.68
N THR A 267 7.88 14.36 31.27
CA THR A 267 8.07 15.77 31.64
C THR A 267 6.95 16.33 32.52
N ALA A 268 6.04 15.47 33.00
CA ALA A 268 5.03 15.86 33.99
C ALA A 268 5.68 16.27 35.31
N LYS A 269 5.06 17.25 35.97
CA LYS A 269 5.43 17.72 37.29
C LYS A 269 4.27 17.58 38.26
#